data_AF-A0A9X2YID6-F1
#
_entry.id   AF-A0A9X2YID6-F1
#
_cell.length_a   1.000
_cell.length_b   1.000
_cell.length_c   1.000
_cell.angle_alpha   90.00
_cell.angle_beta   90.00
_cell.angle_gamma   90.00
#
_symmetry.space_group_name_H-M   'P 1'
#
loop_
_entity.id
_entity.type
_entity.pdbx_description
1 polymer ?
#
loop_
_entity_poly.entity_id
_entity_poly.type
_entity_poly.pdbx_seq_one_letter_code
_entity_poly.pdbx_strand_id
1 'polypeptide(L)'
;PRTAKKWADRFRAEGVAGMDDRSSRPHLTPTKTSQQVMRRIVDVRWRKRLGPVQIAGQLGVPASTVHAVLTRCRINRLSYIDRVTGEPIRRYEHGHPGSLIHVDVTKFANIPDGGGHKFLTHQQSKRNARQ
;
A
#
# COMPACT_ATOMS: atom_id res chain seq x y z
N PRO A 1 -1.47 39.39 -11.09
CA PRO A 1 -0.58 40.45 -10.53
C PRO A 1 0.92 40.14 -10.74
N ARG A 2 1.74 41.12 -11.17
CA ARG A 2 3.21 40.97 -11.27
C ARG A 2 3.79 40.63 -9.90
N THR A 3 4.71 39.65 -9.86
CA THR A 3 5.27 39.05 -8.65
C THR A 3 5.85 40.09 -7.68
N ALA A 4 6.56 41.11 -8.19
CA ALA A 4 7.16 42.18 -7.38
C ALA A 4 6.10 43.03 -6.62
N LYS A 5 4.97 43.34 -7.26
CA LYS A 5 3.89 44.11 -6.62
C LYS A 5 3.25 43.33 -5.46
N LYS A 6 3.01 42.03 -5.66
CA LYS A 6 2.47 41.13 -4.63
C LYS A 6 3.36 41.08 -3.37
N TRP A 7 4.68 40.99 -3.55
CA TRP A 7 5.62 40.99 -2.42
C TRP A 7 5.73 42.36 -1.74
N ALA A 8 5.75 43.45 -2.52
CA ALA A 8 5.77 44.81 -1.95
C ALA A 8 4.51 45.13 -1.14
N ASP A 9 3.32 44.79 -1.65
CA ASP A 9 2.05 44.99 -0.95
C ASP A 9 2.00 44.16 0.34
N ARG A 10 2.52 42.94 0.31
CA ARG A 10 2.59 42.06 1.49
C ARG A 10 3.57 42.57 2.54
N PHE A 11 4.77 43.00 2.15
CA PHE A 11 5.75 43.57 3.07
C PHE A 11 5.20 44.81 3.78
N ARG A 12 4.44 45.67 3.08
CA ARG A 12 3.78 46.83 3.71
C ARG A 12 2.71 46.44 4.72
N ALA A 13 1.96 45.36 4.46
CA ALA A 13 0.87 44.93 5.34
C ALA A 13 1.34 44.12 6.55
N GLU A 14 2.39 43.31 6.39
CA GLU A 14 2.77 42.25 7.34
C GLU A 14 4.23 42.33 7.79
N GLY A 15 5.00 43.29 7.27
CA GLY A 15 6.42 43.46 7.58
C GLY A 15 7.28 42.28 7.11
N VAL A 16 8.37 42.04 7.86
CA VAL A 16 9.32 40.96 7.57
C VAL A 16 8.64 39.58 7.63
N ALA A 17 7.68 39.37 8.53
CA ALA A 17 6.94 38.10 8.66
C ALA A 17 6.13 37.74 7.39
N GLY A 18 5.74 38.72 6.59
CA GLY A 18 5.07 38.47 5.31
C GLY A 18 5.99 37.91 4.23
N MET A 19 7.31 38.02 4.39
CA MET A 19 8.29 37.53 3.41
C MET A 19 8.49 36.02 3.47
N ASP A 20 7.95 35.33 4.48
CA ASP A 20 8.01 33.88 4.57
C ASP A 20 7.24 33.20 3.43
N ASP A 21 7.77 32.05 3.01
CA ASP A 21 7.14 31.23 1.97
C ASP A 21 5.80 30.69 2.47
N ARG A 22 4.73 31.15 1.81
CA ARG A 22 3.39 30.63 2.04
C ARG A 22 3.14 29.43 1.17
N SER A 23 2.50 28.43 1.76
CA SER A 23 1.95 27.30 1.01
C SER A 23 1.05 27.80 -0.13
N SER A 24 1.41 27.44 -1.37
CA SER A 24 0.55 27.66 -2.54
C SER A 24 -0.61 26.66 -2.62
N ARG A 25 -0.78 25.78 -1.62
CA ARG A 25 -1.86 24.79 -1.62
C ARG A 25 -3.20 25.51 -1.41
N PRO A 26 -4.22 25.21 -2.23
CA PRO A 26 -5.53 25.83 -2.09
C PRO A 26 -6.12 25.51 -0.70
N HIS A 27 -6.74 26.51 -0.08
CA HIS A 27 -7.40 26.35 1.24
C HIS A 27 -8.56 25.35 1.19
N LEU A 28 -9.23 25.24 0.03
CA LEU A 28 -10.38 24.36 -0.19
C LEU A 28 -10.18 23.57 -1.48
N THR A 29 -10.61 22.31 -1.47
CA THR A 29 -10.59 21.44 -2.66
C THR A 29 -11.98 20.84 -2.84
N PRO A 30 -12.83 21.42 -3.70
CA PRO A 30 -14.24 21.01 -3.85
C PRO A 30 -14.40 19.54 -4.28
N THR A 31 -13.44 19.02 -5.05
CA THR A 31 -13.40 17.64 -5.52
C THR A 31 -12.79 16.66 -4.51
N LYS A 32 -12.50 17.11 -3.28
CA LYS A 32 -12.01 16.22 -2.23
C LYS A 32 -13.09 15.18 -1.92
N THR A 33 -12.71 13.92 -2.00
CA THR A 33 -13.57 12.79 -1.64
C THR A 33 -14.21 13.03 -0.28
N SER A 34 -15.54 12.88 -0.21
CA SER A 34 -16.28 13.09 1.03
C SER A 34 -15.79 12.15 2.13
N GLN A 35 -15.89 12.62 3.39
CA GLN A 35 -15.49 11.82 4.56
C GLN A 35 -16.25 10.49 4.64
N GLN A 36 -17.52 10.47 4.21
CA GLN A 36 -18.34 9.26 4.19
C GLN A 36 -17.79 8.20 3.24
N VAL A 37 -17.43 8.60 2.00
CA VAL A 37 -16.83 7.69 1.01
C VAL A 37 -15.46 7.21 1.48
N MET A 38 -14.65 8.11 2.06
CA MET A 38 -13.36 7.76 2.65
C MET A 38 -13.50 6.70 3.75
N ARG A 39 -14.44 6.88 4.68
CA ARG A 39 -14.71 5.89 5.75
C ARG A 39 -15.12 4.54 5.18
N ARG A 40 -16.01 4.51 4.18
CA ARG A 40 -16.41 3.25 3.50
C ARG A 40 -15.24 2.54 2.84
N ILE A 41 -14.34 3.27 2.18
CA ILE A 41 -13.13 2.71 1.55
C ILE A 41 -12.21 2.07 2.61
N VAL A 42 -11.94 2.80 3.70
CA VAL A 42 -11.08 2.34 4.79
C VAL A 42 -11.68 1.12 5.46
N ASP A 43 -12.99 1.14 5.71
CA ASP A 43 -13.72 0.06 6.34
C ASP A 43 -13.70 -1.25 5.53
N VAL A 44 -13.99 -1.18 4.22
CA VAL A 44 -13.88 -2.33 3.32
C VAL A 44 -12.43 -2.82 3.26
N ARG A 45 -11.44 -1.91 3.26
CA ARG A 45 -10.03 -2.28 3.27
C ARG A 45 -9.66 -3.09 4.51
N TRP A 46 -10.07 -2.68 5.70
CA TRP A 46 -9.76 -3.42 6.94
C TRP A 46 -10.50 -4.74 7.03
N ARG A 47 -11.81 -4.78 6.70
CA ARG A 47 -12.61 -6.00 6.84
C ARG A 47 -12.29 -7.06 5.78
N LYS A 48 -12.07 -6.65 4.54
CA LYS A 48 -11.96 -7.57 3.38
C LYS A 48 -10.56 -7.65 2.76
N ARG A 49 -9.65 -6.75 3.12
CA ARG A 49 -8.26 -6.70 2.60
C ARG A 49 -8.16 -6.71 1.07
N LEU A 50 -9.09 -6.03 0.42
CA LEU A 50 -9.16 -6.00 -1.03
C LEU A 50 -8.21 -4.97 -1.61
N GLY A 51 -7.76 -5.22 -2.84
CA GLY A 51 -7.01 -4.24 -3.63
C GLY A 51 -7.89 -3.07 -4.10
N PRO A 52 -7.30 -1.96 -4.55
CA PRO A 52 -8.05 -0.77 -4.97
C PRO A 52 -9.12 -1.05 -6.04
N VAL A 53 -8.83 -1.95 -6.99
CA VAL A 53 -9.77 -2.32 -8.08
C VAL A 53 -10.99 -3.09 -7.54
N GLN A 54 -10.77 -4.01 -6.62
CA GLN A 54 -11.85 -4.79 -6.01
C GLN A 54 -12.74 -3.93 -5.10
N ILE A 55 -12.13 -3.02 -4.32
CA ILE A 55 -12.88 -2.06 -3.50
C ILE A 55 -13.68 -1.11 -4.39
N ALA A 56 -13.08 -0.64 -5.50
CA ALA A 56 -13.75 0.20 -6.48
C ALA A 56 -15.02 -0.46 -7.03
N GLY A 57 -14.93 -1.73 -7.45
CA GLY A 57 -16.08 -2.50 -7.91
C GLY A 57 -17.18 -2.65 -6.86
N GLN A 58 -16.83 -2.80 -5.58
CA GLN A 58 -17.84 -2.92 -4.50
C GLN A 58 -18.50 -1.60 -4.12
N LEU A 59 -17.78 -0.48 -4.22
CA LEU A 59 -18.24 0.81 -3.72
C LEU A 59 -18.68 1.78 -4.83
N GLY A 60 -18.52 1.42 -6.10
CA GLY A 60 -18.90 2.27 -7.24
C GLY A 60 -18.05 3.54 -7.35
N VAL A 61 -16.80 3.50 -6.88
CA VAL A 61 -15.85 4.63 -6.92
C VAL A 61 -14.64 4.28 -7.78
N PRO A 62 -14.03 5.24 -8.50
CA PRO A 62 -12.85 4.97 -9.31
C PRO A 62 -11.70 4.37 -8.51
N ALA A 63 -11.00 3.38 -9.07
CA ALA A 63 -9.86 2.73 -8.42
C ALA A 63 -8.73 3.72 -8.05
N SER A 64 -8.55 4.78 -8.85
CA SER A 64 -7.61 5.88 -8.55
C SER A 64 -8.00 6.66 -7.29
N THR A 65 -9.30 6.95 -7.10
CA THR A 65 -9.83 7.57 -5.89
C THR A 65 -9.62 6.68 -4.67
N VAL A 66 -9.90 5.38 -4.80
CA VAL A 66 -9.64 4.40 -3.75
C VAL A 66 -8.17 4.40 -3.38
N HIS A 67 -7.26 4.28 -4.36
CA HIS A 67 -5.82 4.27 -4.12
C HIS A 67 -5.35 5.57 -3.43
N ALA A 68 -5.82 6.73 -3.90
CA ALA A 68 -5.46 8.02 -3.31
C ALA A 68 -5.92 8.14 -1.85
N VAL A 69 -7.13 7.65 -1.53
CA VAL A 69 -7.63 7.59 -0.14
C VAL A 69 -6.77 6.66 0.71
N LEU A 70 -6.47 5.45 0.25
CA LEU A 70 -5.66 4.49 1.00
C LEU A 70 -4.24 5.01 1.26
N THR A 71 -3.63 5.70 0.29
CA THR A 71 -2.31 6.31 0.43
C THR A 71 -2.32 7.46 1.44
N ARG A 72 -3.36 8.31 1.41
CA ARG A 72 -3.55 9.37 2.41
C ARG A 72 -3.73 8.80 3.82
N CYS A 73 -4.40 7.65 3.94
CA CYS A 73 -4.59 6.92 5.19
C CYS A 73 -3.41 6.01 5.57
N ARG A 74 -2.34 5.95 4.76
CA ARG A 74 -1.16 5.09 4.97
C ARG A 74 -1.44 3.58 5.05
N ILE A 75 -2.53 3.10 4.44
CA ILE A 75 -2.94 1.68 4.41
C ILE A 75 -2.99 1.11 2.98
N ASN A 76 -2.30 1.74 2.03
CA ASN A 76 -2.30 1.36 0.61
C ASN A 76 -1.61 0.01 0.33
N ARG A 77 -0.63 -0.39 1.14
CA ARG A 77 0.05 -1.69 0.99
C ARG A 77 -0.65 -2.77 1.81
N LEU A 78 -0.94 -3.92 1.18
CA LEU A 78 -1.52 -5.06 1.89
C LEU A 78 -0.52 -5.68 2.86
N SER A 79 0.78 -5.57 2.56
CA SER A 79 1.86 -6.00 3.44
C SER A 79 1.99 -5.17 4.72
N TYR A 80 1.19 -4.13 4.91
CA TYR A 80 1.14 -3.42 6.19
C TYR A 80 0.12 -4.03 7.15
N ILE A 81 -0.71 -4.96 6.68
CA ILE A 81 -1.77 -5.58 7.45
C ILE A 81 -1.53 -7.09 7.47
N ASP A 82 -1.29 -7.66 8.64
CA ASP A 82 -0.99 -9.08 8.82
C ASP A 82 -2.15 -9.94 8.31
N ARG A 83 -1.90 -10.85 7.36
CA ARG A 83 -2.94 -11.59 6.61
C ARG A 83 -3.92 -12.37 7.48
N VAL A 84 -3.50 -12.83 8.66
CA VAL A 84 -4.32 -13.65 9.55
C VAL A 84 -5.11 -12.78 10.51
N THR A 85 -4.43 -11.87 11.21
CA THR A 85 -4.97 -11.10 12.34
C THR A 85 -5.62 -9.78 11.93
N GLY A 86 -5.09 -9.11 10.90
CA GLY A 86 -5.64 -7.83 10.45
C GLY A 86 -4.99 -6.65 11.14
N GLU A 87 -3.98 -6.90 11.96
CA GLU A 87 -3.24 -5.88 12.68
C GLU A 87 -2.05 -5.35 11.86
N PRO A 88 -1.53 -4.16 12.17
CA PRO A 88 -0.29 -3.68 11.57
C PRO A 88 0.85 -4.70 11.73
N ILE A 89 1.52 -5.08 10.64
CA ILE A 89 2.65 -6.03 10.71
C ILE A 89 3.76 -5.42 11.58
N ARG A 90 4.00 -6.04 12.74
CA ARG A 90 5.17 -5.75 13.59
C ARG A 90 6.33 -6.62 13.12
N ARG A 91 7.42 -5.99 12.71
CA ARG A 91 8.68 -6.70 12.49
C ARG A 91 9.30 -7.01 13.83
N TYR A 92 9.69 -8.26 14.05
CA TYR A 92 10.55 -8.63 15.16
C TYR A 92 11.97 -8.18 14.84
N GLU A 93 12.58 -7.47 15.78
CA GLU A 93 13.96 -7.03 15.75
C GLU A 93 14.68 -7.66 16.95
N HIS A 94 15.90 -8.15 16.73
CA HIS A 94 16.68 -8.76 17.79
C HIS A 94 18.11 -8.21 17.78
N GLY A 95 18.70 -8.08 18.97
CA GLY A 95 19.95 -7.35 19.16
C GLY A 95 21.22 -8.02 18.61
N HIS A 96 21.17 -9.32 18.30
CA HIS A 96 22.35 -10.06 17.85
C HIS A 96 21.97 -11.24 16.92
N PRO A 97 22.84 -11.61 15.97
CA PRO A 97 22.61 -12.77 15.10
C PRO A 97 22.38 -14.05 15.90
N GLY A 98 21.43 -14.90 15.48
CA GLY A 98 21.14 -16.18 16.12
C GLY A 98 20.16 -16.13 17.31
N SER A 99 19.68 -14.96 17.72
CA SER A 99 18.67 -14.80 18.77
C SER A 99 17.26 -15.26 18.38
N LEU A 100 17.02 -15.54 17.10
CA LEU A 100 15.77 -16.03 16.56
C LEU A 100 16.05 -17.12 15.52
N ILE A 101 15.42 -18.27 15.67
CA ILE A 101 15.43 -19.35 14.68
C ILE A 101 14.09 -19.32 13.96
N HIS A 102 14.12 -19.07 12.65
CA HIS A 102 12.94 -19.19 11.80
C HIS A 102 12.90 -20.60 11.21
N VAL A 103 11.87 -21.38 11.57
CA VAL A 103 11.65 -22.72 11.01
C VAL A 103 10.50 -22.62 10.01
N ASP A 104 10.82 -22.79 8.73
CA ASP A 104 9.83 -22.94 7.67
C ASP A 104 9.69 -24.43 7.32
N VAL A 105 8.44 -24.92 7.28
CA VAL A 105 8.15 -26.29 6.87
C VAL A 105 7.47 -26.22 5.51
N THR A 106 8.25 -26.39 4.46
CA THR A 106 7.73 -26.50 3.10
C THR A 106 7.49 -27.97 2.74
N LYS A 107 6.26 -28.31 2.32
CA LYS A 107 5.95 -29.63 1.78
C LYS A 107 6.32 -29.68 0.30
N PHE A 108 7.33 -30.47 -0.05
CA PHE A 108 7.70 -30.72 -1.44
C PHE A 108 6.89 -31.88 -2.03
N ALA A 109 6.73 -31.87 -3.36
CA ALA A 109 6.23 -33.02 -4.10
C ALA A 109 7.27 -34.14 -4.09
N ASN A 110 6.80 -35.39 -4.27
CA ASN A 110 7.70 -36.54 -4.41
C ASN A 110 8.63 -36.33 -5.60
N ILE A 111 9.93 -36.49 -5.37
CA ILE A 111 10.91 -36.55 -6.46
C ILE A 111 10.81 -37.98 -7.02
N PRO A 112 10.46 -38.16 -8.30
CA PRO A 112 10.38 -39.49 -8.88
C PRO A 112 11.77 -40.12 -9.00
N ASP A 113 11.81 -41.45 -9.07
CA ASP A 113 13.02 -42.19 -9.37
C ASP A 113 13.62 -41.71 -10.70
N GLY A 114 14.93 -41.48 -10.71
CA GLY A 114 15.64 -40.85 -11.83
C GLY A 114 15.75 -39.32 -11.75
N GLY A 115 15.19 -38.69 -10.72
CA GLY A 115 15.45 -37.29 -10.37
C GLY A 115 14.38 -36.29 -10.83
N GLY A 116 14.60 -35.01 -10.51
CA GLY A 116 13.65 -33.93 -10.82
C GLY A 116 13.76 -33.39 -12.25
N HIS A 117 13.17 -32.22 -12.50
CA HIS A 117 13.15 -31.54 -13.80
C HIS A 117 14.52 -31.30 -14.47
N LYS A 118 15.63 -31.44 -13.74
CA LYS A 118 16.99 -31.39 -14.29
C LYS A 118 17.39 -32.66 -15.05
N PHE A 119 16.80 -33.80 -14.70
CA PHE A 119 17.11 -35.12 -15.27
C PHE A 119 15.96 -35.68 -16.10
N LEU A 120 14.73 -35.25 -15.82
CA LEU A 120 13.55 -35.67 -16.56
C LEU A 120 13.06 -34.58 -17.52
N THR A 121 12.62 -35.01 -18.69
CA THR A 121 11.91 -34.12 -19.61
C THR A 121 10.58 -33.65 -19.01
N HIS A 122 10.07 -32.52 -19.50
CA HIS A 122 8.79 -31.97 -19.06
C HIS A 122 7.61 -32.94 -19.26
N GLN A 123 7.66 -33.80 -20.29
CA GLN A 123 6.66 -34.84 -20.52
C GLN A 123 6.74 -35.96 -19.45
N GLN A 124 7.95 -36.44 -19.13
CA GLN A 124 8.16 -37.45 -18.09
C GLN A 124 7.73 -36.94 -16.71
N SER A 125 8.09 -35.69 -16.38
CA SER A 125 7.67 -35.04 -15.12
C SER A 125 6.14 -34.95 -15.00
N LYS A 126 5.43 -34.56 -16.07
CA LYS A 126 3.95 -34.52 -16.10
C LYS A 126 3.29 -35.89 -15.93
N ARG A 127 3.92 -36.95 -16.45
CA ARG A 127 3.43 -38.33 -16.28
C ARG A 127 3.58 -38.80 -14.84
N ASN A 128 4.74 -38.54 -14.24
CA ASN A 128 5.03 -38.95 -12.86
C ASN A 128 4.17 -38.19 -11.84
N ALA A 129 3.80 -36.93 -12.10
CA ALA A 129 2.89 -36.15 -11.26
C ALA A 129 1.43 -36.66 -11.24
N ARG A 130 1.07 -37.65 -12.08
CA ARG A 130 -0.28 -38.26 -12.13
C ARG A 130 -0.36 -39.62 -11.41
N GLN A 131 0.78 -40.16 -11.00
CA GLN A 131 0.86 -41.35 -10.15
C GLN A 131 0.85 -40.92 -8.68
#